data_AF-A0A4Q2JVR6-F1
#
_entry.id   AF-A0A4Q2JVR6-F1
#
_cell.length_a   1.000
_cell.length_b   1.000
_cell.length_c   1.000
_cell.angle_alpha   90.00
_cell.angle_beta   90.00
_cell.angle_gamma   90.00
#
_symmetry.space_group_name_H-M   'P 1'
#
loop_
_entity.id
_entity.type
_entity.pdbx_description
1 polymer ?
#
loop_
_entity_poly.entity_id
_entity_poly.type
_entity_poly.pdbx_seq_one_letter_code
_entity_poly.pdbx_strand_id
1 'polypeptide(L)'
;MAIEHDYFGLIGDYWSERKEYGDQDVEVVLDADSDDVSTASLDAAATMVGELELIDDELRGVFVGQLDSGSSPVSLFLRSVLNGDEADAAADAITRDSGDRDIDALRSLSLVRVDLRPDADGDGETFAEFEFGLAPEDIDSRLVASIDIQRDMVDLRFDA
;
A
#
# COMPACT_ATOMS: atom_id res chain seq x y z
N MET A 1 2.74 -11.25 25.15
CA MET A 1 2.77 -12.75 25.18
C MET A 1 3.37 -13.23 23.85
N ALA A 2 3.19 -14.47 23.38
CA ALA A 2 3.48 -14.82 21.98
C ALA A 2 2.31 -15.66 21.47
N ILE A 3 1.79 -15.35 20.29
CA ILE A 3 0.64 -16.04 19.67
C ILE A 3 1.15 -16.92 18.54
N GLU A 4 0.71 -18.18 18.50
CA GLU A 4 0.95 -19.06 17.36
C GLU A 4 -0.18 -18.93 16.34
N HIS A 5 0.16 -18.70 15.09
CA HIS A 5 -0.77 -18.57 13.96
C HIS A 5 -0.29 -19.43 12.78
N ASP A 6 -1.22 -20.04 12.05
CA ASP A 6 -0.88 -20.99 10.97
C ASP A 6 -0.09 -20.34 9.83
N TYR A 7 -0.39 -19.06 9.54
CA TYR A 7 0.29 -18.31 8.48
C TYR A 7 1.58 -17.63 8.96
N PHE A 8 1.53 -16.95 10.11
CA PHE A 8 2.61 -16.08 10.59
C PHE A 8 3.60 -16.83 11.51
N GLY A 9 3.28 -18.06 11.92
CA GLY A 9 4.04 -18.81 12.91
C GLY A 9 3.91 -18.21 14.30
N LEU A 10 5.03 -18.08 15.02
CA LEU A 10 5.06 -17.44 16.33
C LEU A 10 5.19 -15.92 16.16
N ILE A 11 4.11 -15.22 16.50
CA ILE A 11 4.02 -13.77 16.49
C ILE A 11 4.41 -13.23 17.86
N GLY A 12 5.47 -12.41 17.88
CA GLY A 12 5.81 -11.52 18.99
C GLY A 12 5.35 -10.10 18.68
N ASP A 13 6.17 -9.10 18.99
CA ASP A 13 5.82 -7.70 18.71
C ASP A 13 6.01 -7.31 17.23
N TYR A 14 6.77 -8.10 16.45
CA TYR A 14 7.12 -7.78 15.07
C TYR A 14 7.27 -9.05 14.22
N TRP A 15 6.71 -9.02 13.01
CA TRP A 15 6.91 -10.01 11.96
C TRP A 15 7.07 -9.32 10.61
N SER A 16 7.92 -9.85 9.73
CA SER A 16 8.03 -9.34 8.36
C SER A 16 8.48 -10.42 7.39
N GLU A 17 7.95 -10.38 6.16
CA GLU A 17 8.35 -11.26 5.07
C GLU A 17 8.27 -10.53 3.72
N ARG A 18 9.18 -10.86 2.80
CA ARG A 18 9.11 -10.39 1.41
C ARG A 18 8.28 -11.33 0.56
N LYS A 19 7.36 -10.78 -0.23
CA LYS A 19 6.42 -11.52 -1.06
C LYS A 19 6.51 -11.08 -2.51
N GLU A 20 6.59 -12.06 -3.41
CA GLU A 20 6.52 -11.82 -4.85
C GLU A 20 5.06 -11.82 -5.31
N TYR A 21 4.60 -10.71 -5.88
CA TYR A 21 3.27 -10.55 -6.50
C TYR A 21 3.43 -10.00 -7.91
N GLY A 22 2.98 -10.75 -8.93
CA GLY A 22 3.33 -10.46 -10.32
C GLY A 22 4.85 -10.27 -10.50
N ASP A 23 5.24 -9.07 -10.90
CA ASP A 23 6.65 -8.67 -11.09
C ASP A 23 7.21 -7.82 -9.91
N GLN A 24 6.47 -7.73 -8.80
CA GLN A 24 6.80 -6.87 -7.65
C GLN A 24 7.28 -7.69 -6.45
N ASP A 25 8.26 -7.15 -5.71
CA ASP A 25 8.77 -7.70 -4.45
C ASP A 25 8.36 -6.77 -3.29
N VAL A 26 7.29 -7.17 -2.60
CA VAL A 26 6.60 -6.39 -1.56
C VAL A 26 7.07 -6.80 -0.18
N GLU A 27 7.46 -5.84 0.66
CA GLU A 27 7.69 -6.09 2.08
C GLU A 27 6.35 -6.11 2.82
N VAL A 28 5.99 -7.23 3.43
CA VAL A 28 4.82 -7.31 4.31
C VAL A 28 5.32 -7.29 5.75
N VAL A 29 4.83 -6.35 6.52
CA VAL A 29 5.13 -6.19 7.94
C VAL A 29 3.84 -6.37 8.73
N LEU A 30 3.94 -7.08 9.85
CA LEU A 30 2.90 -7.18 10.85
C LEU A 30 3.50 -6.63 12.14
N ASP A 31 2.94 -5.51 12.60
CA ASP A 31 3.28 -4.84 13.85
C ASP A 31 2.07 -4.94 14.75
N ALA A 32 2.22 -5.60 15.90
CA ALA A 32 1.08 -5.87 16.76
C ALA A 32 1.49 -6.09 18.22
N ASP A 33 0.71 -5.55 19.15
CA ASP A 33 0.81 -5.96 20.55
C ASP A 33 0.14 -7.32 20.74
N SER A 34 0.96 -8.36 20.90
CA SER A 34 0.50 -9.74 21.10
C SER A 34 -0.49 -9.93 22.26
N ASP A 35 -0.63 -8.98 23.18
CA ASP A 35 -1.62 -9.05 24.27
C ASP A 35 -3.02 -8.51 23.87
N ASP A 36 -3.11 -7.75 22.78
CA ASP A 36 -4.35 -7.10 22.29
C ASP A 36 -4.86 -7.66 20.94
N VAL A 37 -4.15 -8.62 20.35
CA VAL A 37 -4.51 -9.22 19.04
C VAL A 37 -5.41 -10.44 19.16
N SER A 38 -6.45 -10.50 18.33
CA SER A 38 -7.33 -11.67 18.23
C SER A 38 -6.90 -12.64 17.12
N THR A 39 -7.21 -13.94 17.26
CA THR A 39 -6.97 -14.89 16.16
C THR A 39 -7.75 -14.51 14.91
N ALA A 40 -8.95 -13.94 15.06
CA ALA A 40 -9.77 -13.51 13.93
C ALA A 40 -9.14 -12.35 13.15
N SER A 41 -8.49 -11.39 13.83
CA SER A 41 -7.78 -10.31 13.16
C SER A 41 -6.51 -10.82 12.46
N LEU A 42 -5.84 -11.83 13.00
CA LEU A 42 -4.72 -12.51 12.31
C LEU A 42 -5.19 -13.30 11.08
N ASP A 43 -6.34 -13.98 11.15
CA ASP A 43 -6.93 -14.66 9.99
C ASP A 43 -7.28 -13.64 8.89
N ALA A 44 -7.82 -12.47 9.27
CA ALA A 44 -8.10 -11.38 8.34
C ALA A 44 -6.82 -10.82 7.70
N ALA A 45 -5.77 -10.59 8.50
CA ALA A 45 -4.46 -10.15 8.01
C ALA A 45 -3.87 -11.17 7.03
N ALA A 46 -3.87 -12.47 7.36
CA ALA A 46 -3.39 -13.51 6.46
C ALA A 46 -4.20 -13.59 5.16
N THR A 47 -5.52 -13.38 5.25
CA THR A 47 -6.40 -13.29 4.07
C THR A 47 -6.04 -12.10 3.19
N MET A 48 -5.79 -10.92 3.78
CA MET A 48 -5.32 -9.75 3.01
C MET A 48 -4.00 -10.02 2.31
N VAL A 49 -3.03 -10.65 2.98
CA VAL A 49 -1.76 -11.04 2.33
C VAL A 49 -1.99 -12.00 1.15
N GLY A 50 -2.96 -12.93 1.29
CA GLY A 50 -3.36 -13.83 0.22
C GLY A 50 -4.07 -13.15 -0.96
N GLU A 51 -4.66 -11.98 -0.75
CA GLU A 51 -5.45 -11.24 -1.73
C GLU A 51 -4.81 -9.89 -2.13
N LEU A 52 -3.49 -9.73 -1.93
CA LEU A 52 -2.80 -8.46 -2.22
C LEU A 52 -2.96 -7.98 -3.67
N GLU A 53 -2.97 -8.89 -4.66
CA GLU A 53 -3.20 -8.49 -6.06
C GLU A 53 -4.60 -7.91 -6.28
N LEU A 54 -5.62 -8.45 -5.59
CA LEU A 54 -6.98 -7.94 -5.68
C LEU A 54 -7.08 -6.56 -5.02
N ILE A 55 -6.51 -6.42 -3.82
CA ILE A 55 -6.53 -5.16 -3.07
C ILE A 55 -5.73 -4.07 -3.83
N ASP A 56 -4.59 -4.40 -4.42
CA ASP A 56 -3.82 -3.50 -5.28
C ASP A 56 -4.67 -2.95 -6.44
N ASP A 57 -5.39 -3.82 -7.17
CA ASP A 57 -6.27 -3.39 -8.27
C ASP A 57 -7.42 -2.48 -7.78
N GLU A 58 -8.03 -2.82 -6.64
CA GLU A 58 -9.07 -2.01 -6.01
C GLU A 58 -8.56 -0.61 -5.63
N LEU A 59 -7.40 -0.52 -4.98
CA LEU A 59 -6.78 0.75 -4.58
C LEU A 59 -6.38 1.60 -5.78
N ARG A 60 -5.85 1.00 -6.84
CA ARG A 60 -5.57 1.71 -8.10
C ARG A 60 -6.83 2.28 -8.73
N GLY A 61 -7.95 1.55 -8.66
CA GLY A 61 -9.26 2.06 -9.05
C GLY A 61 -9.64 3.33 -8.28
N VAL A 62 -9.39 3.36 -6.97
CA VAL A 62 -9.61 4.56 -6.15
C VAL A 62 -8.70 5.71 -6.55
N PHE A 63 -7.41 5.44 -6.83
CA PHE A 63 -6.47 6.49 -7.23
C PHE A 63 -6.89 7.20 -8.50
N VAL A 64 -7.36 6.45 -9.50
CA VAL A 64 -7.89 7.03 -10.75
C VAL A 64 -9.08 7.95 -10.46
N GLY A 65 -9.96 7.56 -9.54
CA GLY A 65 -11.09 8.41 -9.12
C GLY A 65 -10.70 9.72 -8.43
N GLN A 66 -9.47 9.83 -7.91
CA GLN A 66 -8.97 11.04 -7.25
C GLN A 66 -8.41 12.09 -8.23
N LEU A 67 -8.19 11.74 -9.50
CA LEU A 67 -7.61 12.63 -10.50
C LEU A 67 -8.51 13.84 -10.85
N ASP A 68 -9.82 13.71 -10.65
CA ASP A 68 -10.77 14.80 -10.92
C ASP A 68 -10.60 16.02 -9.99
N SER A 69 -9.90 15.85 -8.87
CA SER A 69 -9.65 16.90 -7.88
C SER A 69 -8.17 17.24 -7.80
N GLY A 70 -7.77 18.39 -8.33
CA GLY A 70 -6.37 18.83 -8.34
C GLY A 70 -5.73 19.09 -6.97
N SER A 71 -6.50 18.99 -5.87
CA SER A 71 -5.98 19.04 -4.49
C SER A 71 -6.03 17.68 -3.79
N SER A 72 -6.36 16.59 -4.50
CA SER A 72 -6.31 15.25 -3.94
C SER A 72 -4.86 14.85 -3.65
N PRO A 73 -4.64 13.93 -2.69
CA PRO A 73 -3.32 13.38 -2.43
C PRO A 73 -2.66 12.80 -3.69
N VAL A 74 -3.44 12.13 -4.55
CA VAL A 74 -2.98 11.56 -5.81
C VAL A 74 -2.50 12.64 -6.78
N SER A 75 -3.28 13.70 -6.98
CA SER A 75 -2.89 14.80 -7.87
C SER A 75 -1.67 15.56 -7.33
N LEU A 76 -1.51 15.67 -6.01
CA LEU A 76 -0.33 16.28 -5.38
C LEU A 76 0.92 15.40 -5.56
N PHE A 77 0.80 14.09 -5.31
CA PHE A 77 1.85 13.11 -5.56
C PHE A 77 2.31 13.16 -7.02
N LEU A 78 1.38 13.04 -7.98
CA LEU A 78 1.68 13.08 -9.41
C LEU A 78 2.32 14.40 -9.81
N ARG A 79 1.83 15.53 -9.29
CA ARG A 79 2.44 16.82 -9.57
C ARG A 79 3.88 16.88 -9.07
N SER A 80 4.15 16.34 -7.88
CA SER A 80 5.49 16.26 -7.30
C SER A 80 6.41 15.43 -8.19
N VAL A 81 6.05 14.18 -8.46
CA VAL A 81 6.93 13.25 -9.18
C VAL A 81 7.06 13.56 -10.69
N LEU A 82 6.02 14.10 -11.34
CA LEU A 82 6.04 14.33 -12.80
C LEU A 82 6.54 15.71 -13.21
N ASN A 83 6.52 16.69 -12.29
CA ASN A 83 6.90 18.08 -12.58
C ASN A 83 7.90 18.67 -11.57
N GLY A 84 8.31 17.89 -10.56
CA GLY A 84 9.32 18.25 -9.58
C GLY A 84 10.73 17.87 -10.02
N ASP A 85 11.61 17.67 -9.04
CA ASP A 85 13.02 17.36 -9.26
C ASP A 85 13.23 15.90 -9.74
N GLU A 86 12.26 15.03 -9.49
CA GLU A 86 12.26 13.61 -9.84
C GLU A 86 11.66 13.32 -11.22
N ALA A 87 11.28 14.36 -11.98
CA ALA A 87 10.54 14.22 -13.24
C ALA A 87 11.25 13.39 -14.32
N ASP A 88 12.58 13.43 -14.36
CA ASP A 88 13.38 12.65 -15.31
C ASP A 88 13.34 11.16 -14.95
N ALA A 89 13.56 10.80 -13.68
CA ALA A 89 13.45 9.42 -13.20
C ALA A 89 12.03 8.87 -13.38
N ALA A 90 11.01 9.68 -13.10
CA ALA A 90 9.62 9.32 -13.33
C ALA A 90 9.34 9.06 -14.81
N ALA A 91 9.90 9.85 -15.73
CA ALA A 91 9.74 9.65 -17.17
C ALA A 91 10.38 8.33 -17.64
N ASP A 92 11.54 7.96 -17.11
CA ASP A 92 12.20 6.70 -17.43
C ASP A 92 11.41 5.47 -16.91
N ALA A 93 10.73 5.62 -15.77
CA ALA A 93 9.89 4.59 -15.17
C ALA A 93 8.56 4.36 -15.92
N ILE A 94 8.02 5.41 -16.55
CA ILE A 94 6.75 5.36 -17.27
C ILE A 94 7.01 4.82 -18.69
N THR A 95 6.95 3.50 -18.81
CA THR A 95 7.19 2.79 -20.08
C THR A 95 5.95 2.68 -20.97
N ARG A 96 4.79 3.11 -20.48
CA ARG A 96 3.50 3.05 -21.19
C ARG A 96 3.15 4.41 -21.76
N ASP A 97 2.51 4.39 -22.94
CA ASP A 97 1.97 5.58 -23.59
C ASP A 97 0.52 5.30 -23.99
N SER A 98 -0.40 5.67 -23.10
CA SER A 98 -1.84 5.65 -23.36
C SER A 98 -2.39 7.00 -23.82
N GLY A 99 -1.53 8.03 -23.89
CA GLY A 99 -1.90 9.41 -24.14
C GLY A 99 -2.35 10.19 -22.89
N ASP A 100 -2.38 9.54 -21.72
CA ASP A 100 -2.66 10.16 -20.42
C ASP A 100 -1.53 9.82 -19.44
N ARG A 101 -0.64 10.79 -19.23
CA ARG A 101 0.57 10.61 -18.44
C ARG A 101 0.27 10.33 -16.96
N ASP A 102 -0.81 10.89 -16.42
CA ASP A 102 -1.20 10.67 -15.03
C ASP A 102 -1.67 9.22 -14.84
N ILE A 103 -2.48 8.72 -15.78
CA ILE A 103 -2.92 7.31 -15.79
C ILE A 103 -1.74 6.36 -16.02
N ASP A 104 -0.82 6.70 -16.93
CA ASP A 104 0.36 5.89 -17.19
C ASP A 104 1.29 5.83 -15.95
N ALA A 105 1.44 6.95 -15.23
CA ALA A 105 2.17 6.99 -13.96
C ALA A 105 1.53 6.10 -12.88
N LEU A 106 0.22 6.20 -12.66
CA LEU A 106 -0.49 5.36 -11.69
C LEU A 106 -0.39 3.86 -12.00
N ARG A 107 -0.38 3.50 -13.28
CA ARG A 107 -0.20 2.11 -13.72
C ARG A 107 1.24 1.60 -13.61
N SER A 108 2.21 2.52 -13.53
CA SER A 108 3.62 2.22 -13.32
C SER A 108 4.02 2.16 -11.85
N LEU A 109 3.12 2.46 -10.91
CA LEU A 109 3.43 2.34 -9.48
C LEU A 109 3.69 0.89 -9.09
N SER A 110 4.69 0.69 -8.25
CA SER A 110 4.95 -0.56 -7.54
C SER A 110 4.41 -0.48 -6.13
N LEU A 111 3.74 -1.53 -5.66
CA LEU A 111 3.48 -1.71 -4.23
C LEU A 111 4.82 -2.06 -3.57
N VAL A 112 5.26 -1.23 -2.62
CA VAL A 112 6.58 -1.34 -1.97
C VAL A 112 6.45 -2.09 -0.67
N ARG A 113 5.45 -1.73 0.12
CA ARG A 113 5.28 -2.21 1.49
C ARG A 113 3.81 -2.27 1.89
N VAL A 114 3.49 -3.27 2.71
CA VAL A 114 2.19 -3.40 3.38
C VAL A 114 2.44 -3.55 4.88
N ASP A 115 1.93 -2.62 5.67
CA ASP A 115 1.95 -2.69 7.13
C ASP A 115 0.58 -3.13 7.64
N LEU A 116 0.54 -4.23 8.40
CA LEU A 116 -0.65 -4.82 9.01
C LEU A 116 -0.63 -4.56 10.51
N ARG A 117 -1.74 -4.02 11.04
CA ARG A 117 -1.97 -3.78 12.47
C ARG A 117 -3.19 -4.56 12.96
N PRO A 118 -3.01 -5.86 13.27
CA PRO A 118 -4.13 -6.73 13.68
C PRO A 118 -4.69 -6.39 15.07
N ASP A 119 -4.07 -5.48 15.82
CA ASP A 119 -4.61 -4.84 17.04
C ASP A 119 -5.56 -3.66 16.74
N ALA A 120 -5.61 -3.17 15.50
CA ALA A 120 -6.51 -2.12 15.03
C ALA A 120 -7.73 -2.71 14.29
N ASP A 121 -8.49 -3.58 14.97
CA ASP A 121 -9.62 -4.34 14.39
C ASP A 121 -11.01 -3.70 14.60
N GLY A 122 -11.08 -2.47 15.11
CA GLY A 122 -12.31 -1.70 15.26
C GLY A 122 -12.79 -1.02 13.96
N ASP A 123 -14.07 -0.64 13.94
CA ASP A 123 -14.69 0.02 12.80
C ASP A 123 -14.00 1.35 12.46
N GLY A 124 -13.53 1.48 11.21
CA GLY A 124 -12.85 2.67 10.70
C GLY A 124 -11.43 2.88 11.24
N GLU A 125 -10.86 1.91 11.97
CA GLU A 125 -9.45 1.92 12.33
C GLU A 125 -8.59 1.47 11.14
N THR A 126 -7.40 2.05 11.01
CA THR A 126 -6.46 1.64 9.97
C THR A 126 -5.82 0.30 10.34
N PHE A 127 -6.36 -0.75 9.74
CA PHE A 127 -5.92 -2.12 9.87
C PHE A 127 -4.71 -2.43 8.97
N ALA A 128 -4.68 -1.83 7.77
CA ALA A 128 -3.59 -2.03 6.83
C ALA A 128 -3.21 -0.72 6.10
N GLU A 129 -1.92 -0.51 5.91
CA GLU A 129 -1.35 0.59 5.10
C GLU A 129 -0.59 0.01 3.91
N PHE A 130 -0.85 0.54 2.71
CA PHE A 130 -0.26 0.12 1.44
C PHE A 130 0.56 1.28 0.87
N GLU A 131 1.87 1.08 0.76
CA GLU A 131 2.81 2.09 0.28
C GLU A 131 3.15 1.85 -1.19
N PHE A 132 2.87 2.84 -2.03
CA PHE A 132 3.15 2.81 -3.47
C PHE A 132 4.23 3.81 -3.85
N GLY A 133 5.11 3.40 -4.76
CA GLY A 133 6.16 4.25 -5.31
C GLY A 133 6.28 4.12 -6.83
N LEU A 134 6.66 5.21 -7.50
CA LEU A 134 7.07 5.22 -8.91
C LEU A 134 8.59 5.16 -8.96
N ALA A 135 9.20 4.12 -9.55
CA ALA A 135 10.64 3.88 -9.46
C ALA A 135 11.16 4.05 -8.01
N PRO A 136 10.68 3.22 -7.07
CA PRO A 136 10.92 3.42 -5.64
C PRO A 136 12.39 3.36 -5.21
N GLU A 137 13.28 2.95 -6.11
CA GLU A 137 14.74 3.00 -5.95
C GLU A 137 15.38 4.37 -6.24
N ASP A 138 14.69 5.22 -7.02
CA ASP A 138 15.18 6.53 -7.47
C ASP A 138 14.32 7.69 -6.92
N ILE A 139 13.08 7.41 -6.53
CA ILE A 139 12.10 8.39 -6.07
C ILE A 139 11.61 8.04 -4.66
N ASP A 140 11.79 8.98 -3.73
CA ASP A 140 11.41 8.81 -2.33
C ASP A 140 9.92 9.07 -2.07
N SER A 141 9.26 9.86 -2.91
CA SER A 141 7.82 10.16 -2.80
C SER A 141 6.97 8.89 -2.77
N ARG A 142 6.02 8.81 -1.83
CA ARG A 142 5.11 7.68 -1.63
C ARG A 142 3.65 8.09 -1.61
N LEU A 143 2.82 7.28 -2.24
CA LEU A 143 1.37 7.34 -2.07
C LEU A 143 0.98 6.22 -1.10
N VAL A 144 0.37 6.58 0.04
CA VAL A 144 0.01 5.62 1.08
C VAL A 144 -1.50 5.55 1.21
N ALA A 145 -2.06 4.36 1.02
CA ALA A 145 -3.47 4.09 1.18
C ALA A 145 -3.72 3.26 2.44
N SER A 146 -4.68 3.68 3.25
CA SER A 146 -5.07 3.00 4.49
C SER A 146 -6.45 2.39 4.34
N ILE A 147 -6.61 1.14 4.76
CA ILE A 147 -7.89 0.45 4.78
C ILE A 147 -8.17 -0.14 6.17
N ASP A 148 -9.44 -0.35 6.47
CA ASP A 148 -9.87 -1.07 7.66
C ASP A 148 -9.91 -2.60 7.42
N ILE A 149 -10.29 -3.35 8.44
CA ILE A 149 -10.38 -4.81 8.39
C ILE A 149 -11.41 -5.31 7.36
N GLN A 150 -12.37 -4.47 6.96
CA GLN A 150 -13.39 -4.76 5.94
C GLN A 150 -12.96 -4.35 4.53
N ARG A 151 -11.76 -3.77 4.38
CA ARG A 151 -11.17 -3.20 3.16
C ARG A 151 -11.82 -1.90 2.69
N ASP A 152 -12.56 -1.24 3.57
CA ASP A 152 -13.02 0.10 3.26
C ASP A 152 -11.86 1.09 3.42
N MET A 153 -11.77 2.04 2.48
CA MET A 153 -10.73 3.06 2.52
C MET A 153 -10.94 4.00 3.71
N VAL A 154 -9.94 4.08 4.58
CA VAL A 154 -9.92 4.93 5.78
C VAL A 154 -9.22 6.26 5.49
N ASP A 155 -8.06 6.20 4.82
CA ASP A 155 -7.24 7.36 4.51
C ASP A 155 -6.47 7.17 3.20
N LEU A 156 -6.09 8.29 2.59
CA LEU A 156 -5.18 8.34 1.46
C LEU A 156 -4.29 9.56 1.62
N ARG A 157 -2.97 9.35 1.65
CA ARG A 157 -2.01 10.44 1.83
C ARG A 157 -0.84 10.35 0.86
N PHE A 158 -0.20 11.49 0.69
CA PHE A 158 1.04 11.63 -0.05
C PHE A 158 2.14 11.99 0.96
N ASP A 159 3.15 11.13 1.04
CA ASP A 159 4.34 11.32 1.86
C ASP A 159 5.50 11.68 0.91
N ALA A 160 6.10 12.86 1.14
CA ALA A 160 7.09 13.50 0.25
C ALA A 160 8.47 13.58 0.89
#